data_AF-A0A7W1W347-F1
#
_entry.id   AF-A0A7W1W347-F1
#
_cell.length_a   1.000
_cell.length_b   1.000
_cell.length_c   1.000
_cell.angle_alpha   90.00
_cell.angle_beta   90.00
_cell.angle_gamma   90.00
#
_symmetry.space_group_name_H-M   'P 1'
#
loop_
_entity.id
_entity.type
_entity.pdbx_description
1 polymer ?
#
loop_
_entity_poly.entity_id
_entity_poly.type
_entity_poly.pdbx_seq_one_letter_code
_entity_poly.pdbx_strand_id
1 'polypeptide(L)' 'MQIVTLQAHFDGKQILLDEPYELAPNTKLVVSVIEMRDEEREDWTRFSLANLERAFGDDEPEYSLDLIKEANPKYEGR' A
#
# COMPACT_ATOMS: atom_id res chain seq x y z
N MET A 1 8.68 29.70 8.78
CA MET A 1 9.62 28.79 8.07
C MET A 1 8.77 27.91 7.18
N GLN A 2 8.90 28.04 5.86
CA GLN A 2 8.10 27.25 4.91
C GLN A 2 8.95 26.06 4.49
N ILE A 3 8.48 24.86 4.80
CA ILE A 3 9.11 23.60 4.38
C ILE A 3 8.43 23.18 3.09
N VAL A 4 9.22 22.91 2.06
CA VAL A 4 8.75 22.32 0.81
C VAL A 4 9.29 20.90 0.75
N THR A 5 8.41 19.93 0.48
CA THR A 5 8.80 18.54 0.25
C THR A 5 9.01 18.35 -1.25
N LEU A 6 10.23 17.95 -1.63
CA LEU A 6 10.59 17.66 -3.01
C LEU A 6 10.86 16.15 -3.13
N GLN A 7 10.28 15.52 -4.16
CA GLN A 7 10.61 14.13 -4.48
C GLN A 7 11.97 14.07 -5.18
N ALA A 8 12.72 13.04 -4.85
CA ALA A 8 14.07 12.85 -5.37
C ALA A 8 14.44 11.37 -5.34
N HIS A 9 15.28 10.96 -6.27
CA HIS A 9 15.87 9.63 -6.29
C HIS A 9 17.39 9.70 -6.30
N PHE A 10 18.04 8.63 -5.81
CA PHE A 10 19.48 8.48 -5.92
C PHE A 10 19.79 7.72 -7.22
N ASP A 11 20.57 8.34 -8.11
CA ASP A 11 20.95 7.76 -9.40
C ASP A 11 22.17 6.81 -9.33
N GLY A 12 22.66 6.55 -8.12
CA GLY A 12 23.90 5.81 -7.87
C GLY A 12 25.13 6.69 -7.64
N LYS A 13 25.04 8.00 -7.89
CA LYS A 13 26.14 8.97 -7.70
C LYS A 13 25.70 10.19 -6.91
N GLN A 14 24.51 10.70 -7.18
CA GLN A 14 23.96 11.92 -6.61
C GLN A 14 22.45 11.82 -6.40
N ILE A 15 21.92 12.70 -5.56
CA ILE A 15 20.49 12.85 -5.34
C ILE A 15 19.96 13.78 -6.43
N LEU A 16 19.05 13.28 -7.26
CA LEU A 16 18.38 14.03 -8.32
C LEU A 16 16.97 14.38 -7.86
N LEU A 17 16.62 15.67 -7.95
CA LEU A 17 15.23 16.09 -7.78
C LEU A 17 14.42 15.61 -8.99
N ASP A 18 13.27 15.00 -8.73
CA ASP A 18 12.40 14.47 -9.79
C ASP A 18 11.73 15.61 -10.58
N GLU A 19 11.56 16.76 -9.91
CA GLU A 19 10.98 17.97 -10.45
C GLU A 19 12.01 19.11 -10.44
N PRO A 20 12.04 19.99 -11.46
CA PRO A 20 12.90 21.16 -11.46
C PRO A 20 12.61 22.08 -10.27
N TYR A 21 13.64 22.41 -9.50
CA TYR A 21 13.55 23.33 -8.38
C TYR A 21 14.83 24.17 -8.26
N GLU A 22 14.69 25.49 -8.14
CA GLU A 22 15.83 26.38 -8.00
C GLU A 22 16.37 26.35 -6.56
N LEU A 23 17.63 25.94 -6.42
CA LEU A 23 18.35 25.95 -5.15
C LEU A 23 19.46 27.00 -5.19
N ALA A 24 19.37 27.99 -4.31
CA ALA A 24 20.47 28.93 -4.12
C ALA A 24 21.67 28.25 -3.44
N PRO A 25 22.92 28.69 -3.71
CA PRO A 25 24.09 28.19 -3.00
C PRO A 25 23.91 28.32 -1.47
N ASN A 26 24.29 27.26 -0.73
CA ASN A 26 24.18 27.17 0.73
C ASN A 26 22.75 27.15 1.29
N THR A 27 21.74 26.84 0.46
CA THR A 27 20.39 26.55 0.95
C THR A 27 20.45 25.40 1.97
N LYS A 28 19.86 25.59 3.15
CA LYS A 28 19.79 24.54 4.18
C LYS A 28 18.78 23.48 3.76
N LEU A 29 19.23 22.23 3.65
CA LEU A 29 18.40 21.09 3.26
C LEU A 29 18.27 20.10 4.42
N VAL A 30 17.11 19.46 4.51
CA VAL A 30 16.88 18.28 5.36
C VAL A 30 16.60 17.12 4.41
N VAL A 31 17.40 16.06 4.52
CA VAL A 31 17.28 14.88 3.65
C VAL A 31 16.65 13.74 4.44
N SER A 32 15.56 13.19 3.92
CA SER A 32 14.92 11.99 4.44
C SER A 32 15.11 10.85 3.45
N VAL A 33 15.72 9.75 3.90
CA VAL A 33 15.91 8.55 3.08
C VAL A 33 14.75 7.60 3.35
N ILE A 34 13.97 7.29 2.31
CA ILE A 34 12.88 6.33 2.39
C ILE A 34 13.44 4.98 1.93
N GLU A 35 13.71 4.09 2.88
CA GLU A 35 14.07 2.72 2.57
C GLU A 35 12.80 1.92 2.31
N MET A 36 12.63 1.43 1.08
CA MET A 36 11.62 0.40 0.80
C MET A 36 12.14 -0.94 1.35
N ARG A 37 12.04 -1.12 2.65
CA ARG A 37 12.23 -2.44 3.27
C ARG A 37 10.94 -3.21 3.13
N ASP A 38 10.86 -3.98 2.07
CA ASP A 38 9.77 -4.95 1.85
C ASP A 38 10.01 -6.26 2.62
N GLU A 39 10.62 -6.17 3.81
CA GLU A 39 10.96 -7.32 4.65
C GLU A 39 9.72 -8.18 4.94
N GLU A 40 8.55 -7.56 5.06
CA GLU A 40 7.28 -8.27 5.29
C GLU A 40 6.51 -8.59 4.00
N ARG A 41 6.90 -8.07 2.82
CA ARG A 41 6.07 -8.25 1.60
C ARG A 41 5.92 -9.70 1.24
N GLU A 42 7.00 -10.47 1.31
CA GLU A 42 6.95 -11.91 1.01
C GLU A 42 6.04 -12.64 2.00
N ASP A 43 6.10 -12.27 3.27
CA ASP A 43 5.26 -12.83 4.33
C ASP A 43 3.79 -12.47 4.12
N TRP A 44 3.48 -11.21 3.81
CA TRP A 44 2.13 -10.75 3.48
C TRP A 44 1.60 -11.40 2.20
N THR A 45 2.45 -11.57 1.19
CA THR A 45 2.08 -12.23 -0.07
C THR A 45 1.76 -13.70 0.16
N ARG A 46 2.61 -14.41 0.91
CA ARG A 46 2.39 -15.82 1.29
C ARG A 46 1.11 -15.99 2.11
N PHE A 47 0.90 -15.12 3.11
CA PHE A 47 -0.31 -15.13 3.92
C PHE A 47 -1.57 -14.88 3.06
N SER A 48 -1.50 -13.92 2.15
CA SER A 48 -2.63 -13.60 1.26
C SER A 48 -2.99 -14.76 0.35
N LEU A 49 -1.99 -15.41 -0.25
CA LEU A 49 -2.20 -16.57 -1.12
C LEU A 49 -2.82 -17.75 -0.36
N ALA A 50 -2.32 -18.06 0.84
CA ALA A 50 -2.83 -19.16 1.66
C ALA A 50 -4.29 -18.93 2.08
N ASN A 51 -4.66 -17.70 2.43
CA ASN A 51 -6.05 -17.39 2.79
C ASN A 51 -6.97 -17.36 1.57
N LEU A 52 -6.46 -16.95 0.40
CA LEU A 52 -7.21 -17.01 -0.83
C LEU A 52 -7.55 -18.47 -1.20
N GLU A 53 -6.58 -19.37 -1.14
CA GLU A 53 -6.80 -20.80 -1.36
C GLU A 53 -7.82 -21.36 -0.37
N ARG A 54 -7.70 -21.02 0.92
CA ARG A 54 -8.64 -21.45 1.96
C ARG A 54 -10.07 -20.96 1.71
N ALA A 55 -10.23 -19.73 1.21
CA ALA A 55 -11.54 -19.14 0.96
C ALA A 55 -12.31 -19.82 -0.19
N PHE A 56 -11.62 -20.60 -1.04
CA PHE A 56 -12.24 -21.33 -2.15
C PHE A 56 -11.90 -22.84 -2.11
N GLY A 57 -11.48 -23.33 -0.95
CA GLY A 57 -11.15 -24.74 -0.74
C GLY A 57 -12.38 -25.57 -0.35
N ASP A 58 -12.22 -26.89 -0.34
CA ASP A 58 -13.32 -27.82 -0.03
C ASP A 58 -13.90 -27.65 1.39
N ASP A 59 -13.13 -27.04 2.30
CA ASP A 59 -13.55 -26.72 3.67
C ASP A 59 -14.30 -25.37 3.80
N GLU A 60 -14.60 -24.69 2.70
CA GLU A 60 -15.39 -23.45 2.72
C GLU A 60 -16.82 -23.73 3.23
N PRO A 61 -17.30 -23.01 4.27
CA PRO A 61 -18.66 -23.22 4.77
C PRO A 61 -19.70 -22.69 3.79
N GLU A 62 -20.80 -23.42 3.64
CA GLU A 62 -21.94 -22.95 2.84
C GLU A 62 -22.62 -21.76 3.53
N TYR A 63 -22.68 -20.62 2.84
CA TYR A 63 -23.36 -19.41 3.30
C TYR A 63 -24.81 -19.37 2.82
N SER A 64 -25.66 -20.18 3.43
CA SER A 64 -27.08 -20.27 3.10
C SER A 64 -27.89 -19.06 3.58
N LEU A 65 -29.08 -18.86 2.99
CA LEU A 65 -29.94 -17.71 3.29
C LEU A 65 -30.47 -17.68 4.73
N ASP A 66 -30.52 -18.82 5.42
CA ASP A 66 -30.92 -18.92 6.83
C ASP A 66 -29.88 -18.32 7.79
N LEU A 67 -28.64 -18.09 7.33
CA LEU A 67 -27.61 -17.40 8.11
C LEU A 67 -27.78 -15.86 8.11
N ILE A 68 -28.74 -15.33 7.35
CA ILE A 68 -29.03 -13.89 7.30
C ILE A 68 -29.66 -13.46 8.64
N LYS A 69 -28.94 -12.62 9.39
CA LYS A 69 -29.44 -12.04 10.65
C LYS A 69 -30.49 -10.96 10.44
N GLU A 70 -30.31 -10.12 9.41
CA GLU A 70 -31.24 -9.06 9.03
C GLU A 70 -31.25 -8.95 7.51
N ALA A 71 -32.44 -9.05 6.91
CA ALA A 71 -32.59 -8.96 5.46
C ALA A 71 -32.46 -7.50 5.00
N ASN A 72 -31.57 -7.25 4.04
CA ASN A 72 -31.45 -5.93 3.42
C ASN A 72 -32.63 -5.70 2.45
N PRO A 73 -33.58 -4.78 2.75
CA PRO A 73 -34.75 -4.54 1.90
C PRO A 73 -34.40 -3.87 0.57
N LYS A 74 -33.18 -3.34 0.41
CA LYS A 74 -32.69 -2.72 -0.83
C LYS A 74 -31.91 -3.70 -1.71
N TYR A 75 -31.77 -4.96 -1.31
CA TYR A 75 -31.08 -5.95 -2.12
C TYR A 75 -31.94 -6.33 -3.34
N GLU A 76 -31.51 -5.96 -4.54
CA GLU A 76 -32.26 -6.13 -5.79
C GLU A 76 -32.24 -7.58 -6.32
N GLY A 77 -31.48 -8.49 -5.71
CA GLY A 77 -31.34 -9.88 -6.15
C GLY A 77 -32.45 -10.81 -5.63
N ARG A 78 -33.71 -10.52 -5.99
CA ARG A 78 -34.83 -11.47 -5.92
C ARG A 78 -35.44 -11.68 -7.29
#